data_AF-A0A966XI80-F1
#
_entry.id   AF-A0A966XI80-F1
#
_cell.length_a   1.000
_cell.length_b   1.000
_cell.length_c   1.000
_cell.angle_alpha   90.00
_cell.angle_beta   90.00
_cell.angle_gamma   90.00
#
_symmetry.space_group_name_H-M   'P 1'
#
loop_
_entity.id
_entity.type
_entity.pdbx_description
1 polymer ?
#
loop_
_entity_poly.entity_id
_entity_poly.type
_entity_poly.pdbx_seq_one_letter_code
_entity_poly.pdbx_strand_id
1 'polypeptide(L)'
;MSFSEIELSPDQAEAFDKISALMKSVGVDLEEDMLFPAKERGTSIAALVGKAGSGKTRLLAELYKALHSAGVELILGDYEPRKKREKRSLAILAPTNKAASVLRMQGVPATTIHRILYTPVYDPEYEQLAEWLTGQGEKPSIEGLGEEALSRAFAFYQEHKSIAGALAAAGLRGSDFITGWKRREDPLDIAFL
;
A
#
# COMPACT_ATOMS: atom_id res chain seq x y z
N MET A 1 0.07 -19.47 -14.21
CA MET A 1 1.34 -20.02 -13.69
C MET A 1 1.06 -20.50 -12.28
N SER A 2 1.27 -21.79 -12.00
CA SER A 2 1.05 -22.40 -10.69
C SER A 2 2.16 -21.95 -9.74
N PHE A 3 1.87 -20.99 -8.85
CA PHE A 3 2.70 -20.78 -7.68
C PHE A 3 2.49 -22.00 -6.78
N SER A 4 3.52 -22.82 -6.61
CA SER A 4 3.54 -23.80 -5.53
C SER A 4 3.18 -23.08 -4.22
N GLU A 5 2.10 -23.48 -3.56
CA GLU A 5 1.88 -23.18 -2.14
C GLU A 5 3.02 -23.87 -1.40
N ILE A 6 4.14 -23.15 -1.25
CA ILE A 6 5.21 -23.62 -0.39
C ILE A 6 4.67 -23.48 1.03
N GLU A 7 4.68 -24.58 1.77
CA GLU A 7 4.20 -24.66 3.14
C GLU A 7 5.06 -23.79 4.08
N LEU A 8 4.44 -23.12 5.05
CA LEU A 8 5.15 -22.36 6.08
C LEU A 8 5.93 -23.32 6.98
N SER A 9 7.10 -22.90 7.48
CA SER A 9 7.77 -23.68 8.53
C SER A 9 6.93 -23.65 9.83
N PRO A 10 7.15 -24.58 10.78
CA PRO A 10 6.43 -24.58 12.05
C PRO A 10 6.49 -23.23 12.78
N ASP A 11 7.67 -22.62 12.89
CA ASP A 11 7.84 -21.29 13.49
C ASP A 11 7.09 -20.18 12.75
N GLN A 12 7.00 -20.27 11.41
CA GLN A 12 6.26 -19.30 10.60
C GLN A 12 4.76 -19.48 10.71
N ALA A 13 4.28 -20.73 10.80
CA ALA A 13 2.88 -21.04 11.04
C ALA A 13 2.45 -20.55 12.43
N GLU A 14 3.23 -20.84 13.48
CA GLU A 14 2.94 -20.33 14.83
C GLU A 14 2.91 -18.79 14.86
N ALA A 15 3.85 -18.15 14.16
CA ALA A 15 3.86 -16.69 14.05
C ALA A 15 2.65 -16.15 13.27
N PHE A 16 2.24 -16.83 12.20
CA PHE A 16 1.04 -16.50 11.42
C PHE A 16 -0.21 -16.59 12.30
N ASP A 17 -0.37 -17.67 13.06
CA ASP A 17 -1.52 -17.88 13.94
C ASP A 17 -1.62 -16.81 15.03
N LYS A 18 -0.48 -16.47 15.66
CA LYS A 18 -0.43 -15.40 16.66
C LYS A 18 -0.80 -14.03 16.10
N ILE A 19 -0.34 -13.72 14.89
CA ILE A 19 -0.68 -12.45 14.23
C ILE A 19 -2.16 -12.46 13.81
N SER A 20 -2.67 -13.58 13.29
CA SER A 20 -4.08 -13.74 12.90
C SER A 20 -5.02 -13.60 14.09
N ALA A 21 -4.67 -14.20 15.24
CA ALA A 21 -5.41 -14.01 16.49
C ALA A 21 -5.43 -12.54 16.95
N LEU A 22 -4.31 -11.83 16.81
CA LEU A 22 -4.24 -10.39 17.10
C LEU A 22 -5.15 -9.59 16.17
N MET A 23 -5.12 -9.87 14.87
CA MET A 23 -5.98 -9.24 13.86
C MET A 23 -7.47 -9.49 14.17
N LYS A 24 -7.82 -10.72 14.54
CA LYS A 24 -9.19 -11.10 14.93
C LYS A 24 -9.66 -10.31 16.15
N SER A 25 -8.79 -10.08 17.14
CA SER A 25 -9.11 -9.27 18.32
C SER A 25 -9.49 -7.81 17.99
N VAL A 26 -8.95 -7.28 16.88
CA VAL A 26 -9.23 -5.92 16.36
C VAL A 26 -10.22 -5.90 15.19
N GLY A 27 -10.95 -6.99 14.97
CA GLY A 27 -12.05 -7.06 14.00
C GLY A 27 -11.64 -7.39 12.57
N VAL A 28 -10.51 -8.06 12.37
CA VAL A 28 -10.09 -8.60 11.07
C VAL A 28 -9.98 -10.12 11.20
N ASP A 29 -11.00 -10.84 10.78
CA ASP A 29 -11.05 -12.30 10.84
C ASP A 29 -10.57 -12.88 9.51
N LEU A 30 -9.32 -13.38 9.49
CA LEU A 30 -8.71 -13.97 8.31
C LEU A 30 -9.15 -15.42 8.06
N GLU A 31 -9.79 -16.07 9.03
CA GLU A 31 -10.28 -17.46 8.89
C GLU A 31 -11.64 -17.50 8.20
N GLU A 32 -12.49 -16.52 8.52
CA GLU A 32 -13.87 -16.40 8.02
C GLU A 32 -14.03 -15.32 6.94
N ASP A 33 -12.94 -14.68 6.51
CA ASP A 33 -12.93 -13.53 5.60
C ASP A 33 -13.89 -12.39 6.03
N MET A 34 -13.97 -12.13 7.33
CA MET A 34 -14.87 -11.12 7.91
C MET A 34 -14.13 -9.88 8.38
N LEU A 35 -14.57 -8.72 7.90
CA LEU A 35 -14.06 -7.41 8.32
C LEU A 35 -15.11 -6.65 9.12
N PHE A 36 -14.75 -6.28 10.34
CA PHE A 36 -15.54 -5.38 11.19
C PHE A 36 -14.89 -3.99 11.22
N PRO A 37 -15.68 -2.92 11.39
CA PRO A 37 -15.14 -1.58 11.59
C PRO A 37 -14.08 -1.54 12.69
N ALA A 38 -13.06 -0.69 12.51
CA ALA A 38 -12.01 -0.51 13.50
C ALA A 38 -12.62 -0.09 14.84
N LYS A 39 -12.24 -0.79 15.92
CA LYS A 39 -12.69 -0.44 17.28
C LYS A 39 -12.06 0.89 17.68
N GLU A 40 -12.84 1.79 18.28
CA GLU A 40 -12.36 3.13 18.69
C GLU A 40 -11.31 3.12 19.83
N ARG A 41 -11.03 1.97 20.45
CA ARG A 41 -10.11 1.86 21.59
C ARG A 41 -9.01 0.82 21.39
N GLY A 42 -7.77 1.29 21.55
CA GLY A 42 -6.58 0.49 21.80
C GLY A 42 -5.65 0.35 20.60
N THR A 43 -4.35 0.57 20.82
CA THR A 43 -3.30 0.23 19.86
C THR A 43 -2.76 -1.15 20.21
N SER A 44 -2.77 -2.07 19.26
CA SER A 44 -2.15 -3.38 19.39
C SER A 44 -0.81 -3.39 18.65
N ILE A 45 0.26 -3.86 19.31
CA ILE A 45 1.61 -3.92 18.73
C ILE A 45 2.14 -5.34 18.90
N ALA A 46 2.69 -5.90 17.82
CA ALA A 46 3.42 -7.14 17.82
C ALA A 46 4.79 -6.94 17.13
N ALA A 47 5.79 -7.70 17.58
CA ALA A 47 7.12 -7.72 16.97
C ALA A 47 7.47 -9.14 16.54
N LEU A 48 7.65 -9.34 15.25
CA LEU A 48 8.16 -10.58 14.68
C LEU A 48 9.68 -10.48 14.53
N VAL A 49 10.42 -11.20 15.38
CA VAL A 49 11.89 -11.24 15.34
C VAL A 49 12.39 -12.59 14.88
N GLY A 50 13.57 -12.61 14.24
CA GLY A 50 14.18 -13.83 13.74
C GLY A 50 15.52 -13.57 13.06
N LYS A 51 16.36 -14.60 12.97
CA LYS A 51 17.69 -14.51 12.34
C LYS A 51 17.60 -14.15 10.85
N ALA A 52 18.72 -13.72 10.27
CA ALA A 52 18.81 -13.57 8.82
C ALA A 52 18.49 -14.91 8.14
N GLY A 53 17.73 -14.87 7.04
CA GLY A 53 17.29 -16.08 6.34
C GLY A 53 16.10 -16.83 6.97
N SER A 54 15.55 -16.39 8.11
CA SER A 54 14.40 -17.05 8.77
C SER A 54 13.05 -16.88 8.05
N GLY A 55 13.04 -16.39 6.79
CA GLY A 55 11.82 -16.23 6.01
C GLY A 55 10.83 -15.15 6.48
N LYS A 56 11.23 -14.18 7.30
CA LYS A 56 10.33 -13.09 7.78
C LYS A 56 9.62 -12.35 6.64
N THR A 57 10.36 -12.03 5.58
CA THR A 57 9.82 -11.36 4.39
C THR A 57 8.76 -12.21 3.70
N ARG A 58 8.94 -13.54 3.67
CA ARG A 58 7.95 -14.47 3.13
C ARG A 58 6.70 -14.51 3.99
N LEU A 59 6.85 -14.60 5.31
CA LEU A 59 5.71 -14.55 6.24
C LEU A 59 4.92 -13.25 6.09
N LEU A 60 5.60 -12.11 5.96
CA LEU A 60 4.97 -10.81 5.70
C LEU A 60 4.18 -10.81 4.38
N ALA A 61 4.72 -11.45 3.32
CA ALA A 61 4.02 -11.57 2.05
C ALA A 61 2.75 -12.43 2.15
N GLU A 62 2.78 -13.53 2.89
CA GLU A 62 1.58 -14.36 3.12
C GLU A 62 0.52 -13.63 3.96
N LEU A 63 0.93 -12.91 5.02
CA LEU A 63 0.02 -12.07 5.79
C LEU A 63 -0.63 -10.98 4.93
N TYR A 64 0.15 -10.34 4.06
CA TYR A 64 -0.37 -9.38 3.10
C TYR A 64 -1.40 -10.01 2.16
N LYS A 65 -1.11 -11.18 1.56
CA LYS A 65 -2.04 -11.87 0.66
C LYS A 65 -3.35 -12.24 1.36
N ALA A 66 -3.28 -12.71 2.61
CA ALA A 66 -4.46 -13.02 3.41
C ALA A 66 -5.32 -11.77 3.65
N LEU A 67 -4.70 -10.68 4.12
CA LEU A 67 -5.40 -9.40 4.34
C LEU A 67 -6.01 -8.83 3.05
N HIS A 68 -5.28 -8.91 1.94
CA HIS A 68 -5.76 -8.44 0.65
C HIS A 68 -6.94 -9.28 0.15
N SER A 69 -6.90 -10.61 0.33
CA SER A 69 -7.98 -11.52 -0.05
C SER A 69 -9.24 -11.30 0.79
N ALA A 70 -9.08 -11.00 2.08
CA ALA A 70 -10.17 -10.61 2.98
C ALA A 70 -10.76 -9.22 2.66
N GLY A 71 -10.21 -8.48 1.69
CA GLY A 71 -10.74 -7.19 1.23
C GLY A 71 -10.17 -5.95 1.93
N VAL A 72 -9.05 -6.07 2.65
CA VAL A 72 -8.36 -4.91 3.25
C VAL A 72 -7.70 -4.07 2.15
N GLU A 73 -7.96 -2.76 2.14
CA GLU A 73 -7.44 -1.84 1.13
C GLU A 73 -6.00 -1.41 1.41
N LEU A 74 -5.16 -1.38 0.39
CA LEU A 74 -3.75 -0.98 0.51
C LEU A 74 -3.60 0.53 0.39
N ILE A 75 -2.84 1.13 1.32
CA ILE A 75 -2.48 2.55 1.30
C ILE A 75 -0.96 2.72 1.20
N LEU A 76 -0.52 3.49 0.19
CA LEU A 76 0.90 3.67 -0.15
C LEU A 76 1.43 5.10 0.08
N GLY A 77 0.55 6.03 0.49
CA GLY A 77 0.88 7.42 0.79
C GLY A 77 0.93 8.37 -0.42
N ASP A 78 0.89 7.83 -1.64
CA ASP A 78 1.01 8.63 -2.87
C ASP A 78 -0.25 9.43 -3.18
N TYR A 79 -1.43 8.91 -2.88
CA TYR A 79 -2.72 9.60 -3.01
C TYR A 79 -3.74 8.92 -2.11
N GLU A 80 -4.39 9.70 -1.25
CA GLU A 80 -5.44 9.21 -0.35
C GLU A 80 -6.72 9.99 -0.71
N PRO A 81 -7.65 9.38 -1.46
CA PRO A 81 -8.94 9.99 -1.73
C PRO A 81 -9.69 10.24 -0.42
N ARG A 82 -10.68 11.14 -0.45
CA ARG A 82 -11.51 11.42 0.75
C ARG A 82 -11.95 10.11 1.42
N LYS A 83 -11.49 9.91 2.65
CA LYS A 83 -11.67 8.68 3.43
C LYS A 83 -13.11 8.19 3.40
N LYS A 84 -13.31 6.95 2.95
CA LYS A 84 -14.50 6.17 3.30
C LYS A 84 -14.24 5.54 4.66
N ARG A 85 -14.84 6.10 5.73
CA ARG A 85 -14.66 5.67 7.13
C ARG A 85 -14.96 4.18 7.40
N GLU A 86 -15.61 3.50 6.46
CA GLU A 86 -16.13 2.15 6.66
C GLU A 86 -15.16 1.03 6.27
N LYS A 87 -14.12 1.30 5.48
CA LYS A 87 -13.22 0.26 4.96
C LYS A 87 -11.94 0.11 5.76
N ARG A 88 -11.52 -1.14 6.00
CA ARG A 88 -10.24 -1.48 6.64
C ARG A 88 -9.08 -1.22 5.68
N SER A 89 -7.96 -0.74 6.20
CA SER A 89 -6.78 -0.40 5.39
C SER A 89 -5.47 -0.90 5.99
N LEU A 90 -4.52 -1.25 5.11
CA LEU A 90 -3.19 -1.74 5.43
C LEU A 90 -2.13 -0.87 4.75
N ALA A 91 -1.16 -0.42 5.53
CA ALA A 91 0.09 0.14 5.04
C ALA A 91 1.26 -0.83 5.27
N ILE A 92 2.08 -1.07 4.25
CA ILE A 92 3.32 -1.84 4.38
C ILE A 92 4.49 -0.88 4.20
N LEU A 93 5.23 -0.67 5.28
CA LEU A 93 6.22 0.38 5.41
C LEU A 93 7.61 -0.24 5.52
N ALA A 94 8.57 0.44 4.90
CA ALA A 94 9.97 0.12 5.05
C ALA A 94 10.76 1.38 5.43
N PRO A 95 11.92 1.24 6.09
CA PRO A 95 12.74 2.39 6.47
C PRO A 95 13.43 3.06 5.28
N THR A 96 13.62 2.37 4.16
CA THR A 96 14.34 2.88 2.98
C THR A 96 13.67 2.48 1.66
N ASN A 97 13.96 3.25 0.60
CA ASN A 97 13.50 2.94 -0.75
C ASN A 97 13.99 1.56 -1.24
N LYS A 98 15.22 1.17 -0.87
CA LYS A 98 15.76 -0.13 -1.26
C LYS A 98 15.05 -1.27 -0.56
N ALA A 99 14.77 -1.15 0.75
CA ALA A 99 14.00 -2.15 1.49
C ALA A 99 12.57 -2.28 0.93
N ALA A 100 11.89 -1.16 0.68
CA ALA A 100 10.57 -1.15 0.03
C ALA A 100 10.62 -1.81 -1.37
N SER A 101 11.67 -1.55 -2.14
CA SER A 101 11.87 -2.17 -3.45
C SER A 101 12.06 -3.69 -3.38
N VAL A 102 12.76 -4.19 -2.36
CA VAL A 102 12.93 -5.63 -2.17
C VAL A 102 11.60 -6.30 -1.84
N LEU A 103 10.76 -5.67 -1.02
CA LEU A 103 9.40 -6.14 -0.73
C LEU A 103 8.53 -6.19 -2.00
N ARG A 104 8.57 -5.13 -2.82
CA ARG A 104 7.83 -5.10 -4.10
C ARG A 104 8.26 -6.19 -5.07
N MET A 105 9.56 -6.49 -5.15
CA MET A 105 10.07 -7.61 -5.95
C MET A 105 9.55 -8.99 -5.47
N GLN A 106 9.09 -9.09 -4.23
CA GLN A 106 8.45 -10.27 -3.65
C GLN A 106 6.91 -10.21 -3.72
N GLY A 107 6.35 -9.30 -4.53
CA GLY A 107 4.91 -9.15 -4.69
C GLY A 107 4.22 -8.40 -3.55
N VAL A 108 4.97 -7.78 -2.64
CA VAL A 108 4.42 -7.02 -1.52
C VAL A 108 4.43 -5.52 -1.84
N PRO A 109 3.27 -4.87 -1.99
CA PRO A 109 3.19 -3.44 -2.28
C PRO A 109 3.58 -2.63 -1.04
N ALA A 110 4.87 -2.27 -0.96
CA ALA A 110 5.44 -1.52 0.16
C ALA A 110 5.90 -0.12 -0.26
N THR A 111 5.78 0.82 0.67
CA THR A 111 6.26 2.21 0.57
C THR A 111 7.23 2.52 1.71
N THR A 112 7.73 3.75 1.79
CA THR A 112 8.55 4.18 2.92
C THR A 112 7.72 4.88 3.99
N ILE A 113 8.21 4.85 5.23
CA ILE A 113 7.58 5.57 6.35
C ILE A 113 7.41 7.07 6.01
N HIS A 114 8.41 7.67 5.35
CA HIS A 114 8.36 9.09 4.96
C HIS A 114 7.22 9.38 3.98
N ARG A 115 6.99 8.51 3.00
CA ARG A 115 5.93 8.70 2.00
C ARG A 115 4.53 8.64 2.60
N ILE A 116 4.30 7.77 3.59
CA ILE A 116 2.98 7.69 4.21
C ILE A 116 2.72 8.81 5.23
N LEU A 117 3.79 9.35 5.83
CA LEU A 117 3.69 10.48 6.75
C LEU A 117 3.54 11.82 6.03
N TYR A 118 4.06 11.93 4.81
CA TYR A 118 4.02 13.15 4.00
C TYR A 118 3.43 12.86 2.62
N THR A 119 2.14 13.16 2.47
CA THR A 119 1.42 13.03 1.20
C THR A 119 1.73 14.25 0.32
N PRO A 120 2.11 14.06 -0.95
CA PRO A 120 2.29 15.16 -1.88
C PRO A 120 0.93 15.85 -2.14
N VAL A 121 0.92 17.17 -2.13
CA VAL A 121 -0.23 17.95 -2.60
C VAL A 121 -0.04 18.14 -4.09
N TYR A 122 -0.92 17.53 -4.89
CA TYR A 122 -0.88 17.66 -6.34
C TYR A 122 -1.44 19.00 -6.78
N ASP A 123 -0.89 19.57 -7.84
CA ASP A 123 -1.52 20.69 -8.52
C ASP A 123 -2.91 20.25 -9.03
N PRO A 124 -3.97 21.08 -8.89
CA PRO A 124 -5.32 20.75 -9.37
C PRO A 124 -5.38 20.29 -10.83
N GLU A 125 -4.49 20.79 -11.70
CA GLU A 125 -4.41 20.36 -13.10
C GLU A 125 -4.06 18.88 -13.24
N TYR A 126 -3.19 18.36 -12.36
CA TYR A 126 -2.74 16.96 -12.39
C TYR A 126 -3.49 16.05 -11.42
N GLU A 127 -4.37 16.58 -10.57
CA GLU A 127 -5.22 15.78 -9.67
C GLU A 127 -6.16 14.85 -10.46
N GLN A 128 -6.69 15.31 -11.59
CA GLN A 128 -7.50 14.49 -12.50
C GLN A 128 -6.71 13.29 -13.06
N LEU A 129 -5.39 13.44 -13.24
CA LEU A 129 -4.54 12.32 -13.64
C LEU A 129 -4.41 11.30 -12.50
N ALA A 130 -4.25 11.75 -11.25
CA ALA A 130 -4.21 10.87 -10.09
C ALA A 130 -5.54 10.11 -9.90
N GLU A 131 -6.68 10.79 -10.04
CA GLU A 131 -8.01 10.18 -10.00
C GLU A 131 -8.21 9.14 -11.11
N TRP A 132 -7.84 9.47 -12.35
CA TRP A 132 -7.90 8.54 -13.47
C TRP A 132 -7.03 7.29 -13.26
N LEU A 133 -5.77 7.48 -12.84
CA LEU A 133 -4.85 6.37 -12.58
C LEU A 133 -5.37 5.43 -11.48
N THR A 134 -6.03 5.99 -10.46
CA THR A 134 -6.62 5.23 -9.36
C THR A 134 -8.02 4.65 -9.68
N GLY A 135 -8.53 4.89 -10.89
CA GLY A 135 -9.85 4.42 -11.33
C GLY A 135 -11.02 5.18 -10.70
N GLN A 136 -10.78 6.38 -10.18
CA GLN A 136 -11.77 7.24 -9.52
C GLN A 136 -12.25 8.41 -10.39
N GLY A 137 -11.72 8.52 -11.62
CA GLY A 137 -12.08 9.55 -12.58
C GLY A 137 -11.97 9.06 -14.03
N GLU A 138 -12.43 9.90 -14.96
CA GLU A 138 -12.33 9.66 -16.40
C GLU A 138 -10.94 10.03 -16.93
N LYS A 139 -10.59 9.53 -18.12
CA LYS A 139 -9.31 9.86 -18.78
C LYS A 139 -9.25 11.38 -19.00
N PRO A 140 -8.26 12.10 -18.44
CA PRO A 140 -8.24 13.56 -18.50
C PRO A 140 -7.70 14.06 -19.84
N SER A 141 -8.02 15.32 -20.15
CA SER A 141 -7.43 16.08 -21.24
C SER A 141 -6.64 17.24 -20.63
N ILE A 142 -5.30 17.15 -20.65
CA ILE A 142 -4.40 18.14 -20.06
C ILE A 142 -3.54 18.73 -21.18
N GLU A 143 -3.39 20.05 -21.20
CA GLU A 143 -2.59 20.75 -22.20
C GLU A 143 -1.12 20.29 -22.13
N GLY A 144 -0.52 19.94 -23.28
CA GLY A 144 0.86 19.44 -23.34
C GLY A 144 1.04 17.95 -22.99
N LEU A 145 0.01 17.24 -22.54
CA LEU A 145 0.03 15.79 -22.31
C LEU A 145 -0.75 15.04 -23.41
N GLY A 146 -0.03 14.57 -24.43
CA GLY A 146 -0.60 13.73 -25.49
C GLY A 146 -0.94 12.31 -25.04
N GLU A 147 -1.66 11.56 -25.88
CA GLU A 147 -2.10 10.20 -25.57
C GLU A 147 -0.96 9.23 -25.21
N GLU A 148 0.20 9.37 -25.86
CA GLU A 148 1.37 8.54 -25.55
C GLU A 148 1.87 8.76 -24.11
N ALA A 149 1.85 10.02 -23.63
CA ALA A 149 2.26 10.34 -22.27
C ALA A 149 1.29 9.73 -21.25
N LEU A 150 -0.01 9.84 -21.51
CA LEU A 150 -1.06 9.20 -20.70
C LEU A 150 -0.90 7.67 -20.69
N SER A 151 -0.59 7.06 -21.82
CA SER A 151 -0.35 5.62 -21.91
C SER A 151 0.87 5.17 -21.10
N ARG A 152 1.97 5.94 -21.13
CA ARG A 152 3.16 5.66 -20.30
C ARG A 152 2.85 5.77 -18.81
N ALA A 153 2.12 6.82 -18.42
CA ALA A 153 1.69 7.02 -17.03
C ALA A 153 0.83 5.84 -16.55
N PHE A 154 -0.16 5.44 -17.35
CA PHE A 154 -1.05 4.33 -17.03
C PHE A 154 -0.30 3.01 -16.89
N ALA A 155 0.57 2.67 -17.86
CA ALA A 155 1.39 1.46 -17.80
C ALA A 155 2.27 1.43 -16.55
N PHE A 156 2.96 2.54 -16.25
CA PHE A 156 3.79 2.65 -15.05
C PHE A 156 2.98 2.46 -13.76
N TYR A 157 1.81 3.10 -13.67
CA TYR A 157 0.97 2.98 -12.49
C TYR A 157 0.45 1.55 -12.31
N GLN A 158 0.09 0.86 -13.38
CA GLN A 158 -0.37 -0.53 -13.30
C GLN A 158 0.70 -1.47 -12.75
N GLU A 159 1.96 -1.23 -13.10
CA GLU A 159 3.09 -2.04 -12.64
C GLU A 159 3.56 -1.68 -11.22
N HIS A 160 3.61 -0.39 -10.89
CA HIS A 160 4.29 0.09 -9.68
C HIS A 160 3.39 0.73 -8.63
N LYS A 161 2.12 1.00 -8.97
CA LYS A 161 1.13 1.65 -8.11
C LYS A 161 1.63 2.95 -7.47
N SER A 162 2.38 3.75 -8.25
CA SER A 162 2.91 5.04 -7.80
C SER A 162 2.54 6.18 -8.74
N ILE A 163 1.81 7.17 -8.22
CA ILE A 163 1.30 8.30 -9.00
C ILE A 163 2.41 9.26 -9.38
N ALA A 164 3.28 9.63 -8.43
CA ALA A 164 4.43 10.48 -8.72
C ALA A 164 5.36 9.84 -9.78
N GLY A 165 5.54 8.52 -9.73
CA GLY A 165 6.31 7.80 -10.75
C GLY A 165 5.60 7.78 -12.11
N ALA A 166 4.28 7.61 -12.12
CA ALA A 166 3.48 7.66 -13.35
C ALA A 166 3.51 9.05 -14.02
N LEU A 167 3.41 10.12 -13.23
CA LEU A 167 3.54 11.50 -13.69
C LEU A 167 4.93 11.76 -14.28
N ALA A 168 5.98 11.25 -13.63
CA ALA A 168 7.34 11.32 -14.17
C ALA A 168 7.47 10.53 -15.50
N ALA A 169 6.84 9.35 -15.62
CA ALA A 169 6.82 8.58 -16.85
C ALA A 169 6.03 9.26 -17.99
N ALA A 170 5.09 10.13 -17.65
CA ALA A 170 4.40 10.99 -18.60
C ALA A 170 5.33 12.08 -19.18
N GLY A 171 6.43 12.39 -18.49
CA GLY A 171 7.41 13.42 -18.87
C GLY A 171 7.38 14.67 -17.99
N LEU A 172 6.59 14.67 -16.91
CA LEU A 172 6.49 15.80 -15.99
C LEU A 172 7.61 15.74 -14.94
N ARG A 173 8.10 16.90 -14.49
CA ARG A 173 9.00 16.98 -13.33
C ARG A 173 8.18 17.10 -12.06
N GLY A 174 8.72 16.62 -10.93
CA GLY A 174 8.04 16.70 -9.64
C GLY A 174 7.63 18.13 -9.23
N SER A 175 8.41 19.14 -9.61
CA SER A 175 8.08 20.56 -9.41
C SER A 175 6.85 21.01 -10.20
N ASP A 176 6.53 20.33 -11.28
CA ASP A 176 5.44 20.71 -12.18
C ASP A 176 4.08 20.28 -11.58
N PHE A 177 4.06 19.21 -10.78
CA PHE A 177 2.82 18.63 -10.26
C PHE A 177 2.73 18.52 -8.74
N ILE A 178 3.79 18.80 -7.97
CA ILE A 178 3.75 18.84 -6.50
C ILE A 178 3.87 20.28 -6.03
N THR A 179 2.81 20.81 -5.44
CA THR A 179 2.75 22.19 -4.92
C THR A 179 3.16 22.27 -3.44
N GLY A 180 3.19 21.15 -2.74
CA GLY A 180 3.60 21.08 -1.33
C GLY A 180 3.48 19.67 -0.75
N TRP A 181 3.63 19.58 0.57
CA TRP A 181 3.52 18.33 1.31
C TRP A 181 2.56 18.50 2.49
N LYS A 182 1.60 17.58 2.62
CA LYS A 182 0.70 17.53 3.76
C LYS A 182 1.17 16.45 4.72
N ARG A 183 1.36 16.82 5.99
CA ARG A 183 1.63 15.87 7.06
C ARG A 183 0.36 15.07 7.39
N ARG A 184 0.51 13.76 7.58
CA ARG A 184 -0.56 12.88 8.08
C ARG A 184 -0.81 13.18 9.56
N GLU A 185 -2.05 13.50 9.88
CA GLU A 185 -2.52 13.69 11.26
C GLU A 185 -3.33 12.48 11.76
N ASP A 186 -4.01 11.78 10.85
CA ASP A 186 -4.83 10.63 11.22
C ASP A 186 -3.99 9.36 11.41
N PRO A 187 -4.35 8.47 12.36
CA PRO A 187 -3.69 7.18 12.49
C PRO A 187 -3.87 6.30 11.25
N LEU A 188 -2.98 5.33 11.11
CA LEU A 188 -3.14 4.18 10.21
C LEU A 188 -4.06 3.16 10.91
N ASP A 189 -4.88 2.44 10.13
CA ASP A 189 -5.67 1.31 10.65
C ASP A 189 -4.75 0.12 10.96
N ILE A 190 -4.11 -0.45 9.93
CA ILE A 190 -3.13 -1.53 10.08
C ILE A 190 -1.82 -1.08 9.43
N ALA A 191 -0.69 -1.30 10.12
CA ALA A 191 0.63 -1.00 9.58
C ALA A 191 1.61 -2.14 9.85
N PHE A 192 2.29 -2.60 8.79
CA PHE A 192 3.49 -3.44 8.88
C PHE A 192 4.72 -2.56 8.70
N LEU A 193 5.74 -2.74 9.55
CA LEU A 193 6.96 -1.92 9.59
C LEU A 193 8.22 -2.78 9.43
#